data_AF-A0A6L5K5G2-F1
#
_entry.id   AF-A0A6L5K5G2-F1
#
_cell.length_a   1.000
_cell.length_b   1.000
_cell.length_c   1.000
_cell.angle_alpha   90.00
_cell.angle_beta   90.00
_cell.angle_gamma   90.00
#
_symmetry.space_group_name_H-M   'P 1'
#
loop_
_entity.id
_entity.type
_entity.pdbx_description
1 polymer ?
#
loop_
_entity_poly.entity_id
_entity_poly.type
_entity_poly.pdbx_seq_one_letter_code
_entity_poly.pdbx_strand_id
1 'polypeptide(L)'
;MKKEVETKGIIIKELQDIKERYKALYDRSFYFVYVHDFEGKFIDANKAALDLLGYSKEEIPSISFSSLLDKDQLPTAVKALGDILKYGHQKKTDYLQTPNQEWRLYLGGDRSLDHLQGRTALCDSGNCEGYH
;
A
#
# COMPACT_ATOMS: atom_id res chain seq x y z
N MET A 1 6.05 27.56 28.90
CA MET A 1 4.96 28.23 28.14
C MET A 1 5.38 28.73 26.76
N LYS A 2 6.20 29.78 26.58
CA LYS A 2 6.56 30.27 25.21
C LYS A 2 7.27 29.24 24.33
N LYS A 3 8.33 28.59 24.85
CA LYS A 3 9.05 27.51 24.14
C LYS A 3 8.15 26.35 23.70
N GLU A 4 7.14 26.00 24.50
CA GLU A 4 6.26 24.85 24.28
C GLU A 4 5.22 25.12 23.17
N VAL A 5 4.75 26.36 23.06
CA VAL A 5 3.90 26.82 21.96
C VAL A 5 4.71 26.89 20.65
N GLU A 6 5.96 27.35 20.72
CA GLU A 6 6.90 27.39 19.60
C GLU A 6 7.22 25.99 19.06
N THR A 7 7.52 25.03 19.95
CA THR A 7 7.78 23.63 19.57
C THR A 7 6.56 22.99 18.91
N LYS A 8 5.34 23.20 19.42
CA LYS A 8 4.11 22.69 18.78
C LYS A 8 3.91 23.28 17.38
N GLY A 9 4.17 24.57 17.19
CA GLY A 9 4.05 25.23 15.89
C GLY A 9 5.00 24.65 14.84
N ILE A 10 6.24 24.35 15.23
CA ILE A 10 7.22 23.70 14.35
C ILE A 10 6.76 22.29 13.98
N ILE A 11 6.35 21.48 14.95
CA ILE A 11 5.87 20.10 14.71
C ILE A 11 4.67 20.08 13.76
N ILE A 12 3.70 20.98 13.94
CA ILE A 12 2.52 21.05 13.07
C ILE A 12 2.94 21.38 11.63
N LYS A 13 3.87 22.33 11.47
CA LYS A 13 4.35 22.73 10.14
C LYS A 13 5.11 21.61 9.45
N GLU A 14 5.98 20.90 10.17
CA GLU A 14 6.70 19.74 9.64
C GLU A 14 5.74 18.61 9.26
N LEU A 15 4.73 18.33 10.09
CA LEU A 15 3.69 17.35 9.78
C LEU A 15 2.89 17.72 8.53
N GLN A 16 2.56 19.02 8.37
CA GLN A 16 1.87 19.51 7.18
C GLN A 16 2.72 19.36 5.92
N ASP A 17 3.99 19.76 5.96
CA ASP A 17 4.91 19.63 4.83
C ASP A 17 5.14 18.15 4.44
N ILE A 18 5.32 17.27 5.43
CA ILE A 18 5.41 15.81 5.18
C ILE A 18 4.11 15.30 4.54
N LYS A 19 2.96 15.70 5.05
CA LYS A 19 1.65 15.28 4.52
C LYS A 19 1.43 15.77 3.09
N GLU A 20 1.82 16.99 2.77
CA GLU A 20 1.72 17.56 1.42
C GLU A 20 2.64 16.85 0.43
N ARG A 21 3.89 16.58 0.82
CA ARG A 21 4.83 15.80 0.01
C ARG A 21 4.35 14.39 -0.22
N TYR A 22 3.87 13.71 0.84
CA TYR A 22 3.27 12.39 0.72
C TYR A 22 2.07 12.41 -0.22
N LYS A 23 1.16 13.37 -0.04
CA LYS A 23 -0.02 13.52 -0.90
C LYS A 23 0.37 13.75 -2.37
N ALA A 24 1.39 14.56 -2.63
CA ALA A 24 1.89 14.79 -3.98
C ALA A 24 2.45 13.51 -4.59
N LEU A 25 3.26 12.74 -3.85
CA LEU A 25 3.79 11.47 -4.32
C LEU A 25 2.70 10.41 -4.49
N TYR A 26 1.71 10.35 -3.61
CA TYR A 26 0.66 9.35 -3.64
C TYR A 26 -0.37 9.65 -4.75
N ASP A 27 -0.99 10.83 -4.72
CA ASP A 27 -2.09 11.20 -5.61
C ASP A 27 -1.63 11.49 -7.05
N ARG A 28 -0.39 11.96 -7.23
CA ARG A 28 0.14 12.36 -8.56
C ARG A 28 1.14 11.36 -9.14
N SER A 29 1.33 10.20 -8.51
CA SER A 29 2.15 9.13 -9.06
C SER A 29 1.51 8.56 -10.33
N PHE A 30 2.34 8.27 -11.33
CA PHE A 30 1.96 7.45 -12.48
C PHE A 30 1.93 5.95 -12.15
N TYR A 31 2.53 5.54 -11.03
CA TYR A 31 2.46 4.18 -10.52
C TYR A 31 1.15 3.94 -9.78
N PHE A 32 0.62 2.74 -9.94
CA PHE A 32 -0.50 2.23 -9.18
C PHE A 32 -0.02 1.88 -7.77
N VAL A 33 -0.58 2.55 -6.77
CA VAL A 33 -0.26 2.30 -5.36
C VAL A 33 -1.53 1.85 -4.66
N TYR A 34 -1.46 0.72 -3.98
CA TYR A 34 -2.54 0.20 -3.17
C TYR A 34 -1.99 -0.43 -1.88
N VAL A 35 -2.87 -0.53 -0.90
CA VAL A 35 -2.62 -1.14 0.41
C VAL A 35 -3.72 -2.15 0.64
N HIS A 36 -3.36 -3.34 1.08
CA HIS A 36 -4.30 -4.38 1.47
C HIS A 36 -3.84 -5.04 2.78
N ASP A 37 -4.77 -5.70 3.47
CA ASP A 37 -4.45 -6.52 4.63
C ASP A 37 -3.89 -7.90 4.23
N PHE A 38 -3.56 -8.71 5.23
CA PHE A 38 -3.05 -10.06 5.04
C PHE A 38 -4.12 -11.09 4.62
N GLU A 39 -5.37 -10.68 4.43
CA GLU A 39 -6.41 -11.50 3.80
C GLU A 39 -6.64 -11.09 2.33
N GLY A 40 -5.90 -10.08 1.85
CA GLY A 40 -6.01 -9.55 0.50
C GLY A 40 -7.17 -8.59 0.29
N LYS A 41 -7.73 -8.02 1.37
CA LYS A 41 -8.76 -6.98 1.31
C LYS A 41 -8.10 -5.61 1.23
N PHE A 42 -8.56 -4.79 0.28
CA PHE A 42 -7.97 -3.48 0.05
C PHE A 42 -8.37 -2.52 1.17
N ILE A 43 -7.37 -1.78 1.67
CA ILE A 43 -7.48 -0.74 2.68
C ILE A 43 -7.43 0.63 2.01
N ASP A 44 -6.54 0.78 1.03
CA ASP A 44 -6.34 2.05 0.35
C ASP A 44 -5.81 1.88 -1.08
N ALA A 45 -6.03 2.89 -1.94
CA ALA A 45 -5.51 2.96 -3.29
C ALA A 45 -5.42 4.42 -3.76
N ASN A 46 -4.36 4.74 -4.51
CA ASN A 46 -4.18 6.07 -5.08
C ASN A 46 -5.09 6.29 -6.29
N LYS A 47 -5.24 7.54 -6.70
CA LYS A 47 -6.12 7.90 -7.83
C LYS A 47 -5.77 7.10 -9.11
N ALA A 48 -4.49 6.92 -9.41
CA ALA A 48 -4.06 6.17 -10.58
C ALA A 48 -4.53 4.70 -10.53
N ALA A 49 -4.42 4.03 -9.38
CA ALA A 49 -4.89 2.66 -9.22
C ALA A 49 -6.42 2.56 -9.31
N LEU A 50 -7.14 3.50 -8.69
CA LEU A 50 -8.61 3.54 -8.74
C LEU A 50 -9.14 3.77 -10.15
N ASP A 51 -8.57 4.74 -10.87
CA ASP A 51 -8.95 5.06 -12.25
C ASP A 51 -8.67 3.86 -13.19
N LEU A 52 -7.56 3.15 -12.99
CA LEU A 52 -7.24 1.93 -13.74
C LEU A 52 -8.24 0.81 -13.47
N LEU A 53 -8.54 0.57 -12.19
CA LEU A 53 -9.39 -0.55 -11.77
C LEU A 53 -10.89 -0.26 -11.94
N GLY A 54 -11.26 1.00 -12.21
CA GLY A 54 -12.64 1.42 -12.41
C GLY A 54 -13.46 1.55 -11.12
N TYR A 55 -12.79 1.79 -9.98
CA TYR A 55 -13.45 1.92 -8.68
C TYR A 55 -13.35 3.35 -8.13
N SER A 56 -14.33 3.75 -7.33
CA SER A 56 -14.25 4.95 -6.50
C SER A 56 -13.54 4.67 -5.17
N LYS A 57 -13.17 5.73 -4.45
CA LYS A 57 -12.52 5.61 -3.13
C LYS A 57 -13.44 4.92 -2.12
N GLU A 58 -14.73 5.18 -2.21
CA GLU A 58 -15.77 4.67 -1.32
C GLU A 58 -15.99 3.16 -1.51
N GLU A 59 -15.62 2.62 -2.68
CA GLU A 59 -15.78 1.21 -3.01
C GLU A 59 -14.63 0.32 -2.52
N ILE A 60 -13.49 0.92 -2.12
CA ILE A 60 -12.30 0.20 -1.63
C ILE A 60 -12.63 -0.91 -0.62
N PRO A 61 -13.47 -0.69 0.41
CA PRO A 61 -13.76 -1.72 1.41
C PRO A 61 -14.45 -2.98 0.86
N SER A 62 -14.96 -2.94 -0.38
CA SER A 62 -15.57 -4.06 -1.08
C SER A 62 -14.61 -4.83 -2.00
N ILE A 63 -13.38 -4.33 -2.18
CA ILE A 63 -12.38 -4.89 -3.09
C ILE A 63 -11.49 -5.87 -2.34
N SER A 64 -11.32 -7.06 -2.89
CA SER A 64 -10.38 -8.08 -2.44
C SER A 64 -9.68 -8.70 -3.65
N PHE A 65 -8.59 -9.43 -3.42
CA PHE A 65 -8.00 -10.26 -4.49
C PHE A 65 -9.02 -11.20 -5.13
N SER A 66 -9.93 -11.77 -4.34
CA SER A 66 -10.98 -12.68 -4.85
C SER A 66 -12.05 -12.01 -5.70
N SER A 67 -12.34 -10.72 -5.51
CA SER A 67 -13.28 -9.98 -6.36
C SER A 67 -12.61 -9.34 -7.57
N LEU A 68 -11.30 -9.06 -7.48
CA LEU A 68 -10.54 -8.39 -8.53
C LEU A 68 -9.88 -9.34 -9.54
N LEU A 69 -9.60 -10.58 -9.16
CA LEU A 69 -8.79 -11.50 -9.97
C LEU A 69 -9.58 -12.73 -10.42
N ASP A 70 -9.25 -13.24 -11.60
CA ASP A 70 -9.74 -14.54 -12.04
C ASP A 70 -9.23 -15.66 -11.12
N LYS A 71 -10.00 -16.76 -11.04
CA LYS A 71 -9.72 -17.86 -10.10
C LYS A 71 -8.36 -18.53 -10.30
N ASP A 72 -7.87 -18.57 -11.53
CA ASP A 72 -6.55 -19.11 -11.89
C ASP A 72 -5.40 -18.17 -11.49
N GLN A 73 -5.69 -16.89 -11.26
CA GLN A 73 -4.73 -15.87 -10.83
C GLN A 73 -4.63 -15.75 -9.30
N LEU A 74 -5.64 -16.19 -8.55
CA LEU A 74 -5.63 -16.15 -7.07
C LEU A 74 -4.43 -16.87 -6.42
N PRO A 75 -4.01 -18.06 -6.87
CA PRO A 75 -2.85 -18.74 -6.29
C PRO A 75 -1.56 -17.90 -6.38
N THR A 76 -1.42 -17.10 -7.44
CA THR A 76 -0.28 -16.21 -7.64
C THR A 76 -0.29 -15.07 -6.62
N ALA A 77 -1.43 -14.41 -6.44
CA ALA A 77 -1.59 -13.35 -5.44
C ALA A 77 -1.38 -13.86 -4.00
N VAL A 78 -1.94 -15.04 -3.67
CA VAL A 78 -1.75 -15.68 -2.36
C VAL A 78 -0.29 -16.06 -2.12
N LYS A 79 0.40 -16.57 -3.15
CA LYS A 79 1.84 -16.85 -3.06
C LYS A 79 2.66 -15.59 -2.83
N ALA A 80 2.35 -14.50 -3.55
CA ALA A 80 3.03 -13.21 -3.37
C ALA A 80 2.86 -12.69 -1.93
N LEU A 81 1.65 -12.74 -1.40
CA LEU A 81 1.35 -12.42 -0.01
C LEU A 81 2.12 -13.33 0.97
N GLY A 82 2.21 -14.63 0.69
CA GLY A 82 3.01 -15.57 1.48
C GLY A 82 4.51 -15.26 1.47
N ASP A 83 5.04 -14.81 0.32
CA ASP A 83 6.43 -14.35 0.21
C ASP A 83 6.63 -13.07 1.05
N ILE A 84 5.72 -12.09 0.98
CA ILE A 84 5.76 -10.87 1.81
C ILE A 84 5.71 -11.20 3.31
N LEU A 85 4.79 -12.07 3.73
CA LEU A 85 4.68 -12.48 5.14
C LEU A 85 5.92 -13.20 5.66
N LYS A 86 6.60 -13.96 4.80
CA LYS A 86 7.76 -14.76 5.20
C LYS A 86 9.08 -14.00 5.08
N TYR A 87 9.18 -13.11 4.11
CA TYR A 87 10.43 -12.48 3.68
C TYR A 87 10.34 -10.96 3.62
N GLY A 88 9.25 -10.30 4.05
CA GLY A 88 9.07 -8.84 3.96
C GLY A 88 9.00 -8.25 2.55
N HIS A 89 9.27 -9.04 1.50
CA HIS A 89 9.15 -8.65 0.10
C HIS A 89 8.72 -9.84 -0.78
N GLN A 90 8.22 -9.54 -1.97
CA GLN A 90 7.92 -10.53 -2.99
C GLN A 90 9.19 -10.95 -3.73
N LYS A 91 9.44 -12.26 -3.86
CA LYS A 91 10.66 -12.77 -4.53
C LYS A 91 10.73 -12.51 -6.03
N LYS A 92 9.59 -12.29 -6.68
CA LYS A 92 9.48 -12.12 -8.12
C LYS A 92 8.25 -11.27 -8.42
N THR A 93 8.40 -10.29 -9.31
CA THR A 93 7.26 -9.56 -9.87
C THR A 93 6.39 -10.49 -10.71
N ASP A 94 5.11 -10.54 -10.39
CA ASP A 94 4.10 -11.29 -11.14
C ASP A 94 3.17 -10.34 -11.90
N TYR A 95 2.60 -10.83 -12.99
CA TYR A 95 1.68 -10.07 -13.84
C TYR A 95 0.28 -10.64 -13.67
N LEU A 96 -0.64 -9.80 -13.24
CA LEU A 96 -2.06 -10.13 -13.18
C LEU A 96 -2.82 -9.39 -14.26
N GLN A 97 -3.93 -9.94 -14.71
CA GLN A 97 -4.85 -9.29 -15.64
C GLN A 97 -6.08 -8.82 -14.87
N THR A 98 -6.51 -7.62 -15.19
CA THR A 98 -7.81 -7.08 -14.76
C THR A 98 -8.96 -7.93 -15.32
N PRO A 99 -10.14 -7.96 -14.65
CA PRO A 99 -11.29 -8.74 -15.12
C PRO A 99 -11.78 -8.36 -16.52
N ASN A 100 -11.57 -7.11 -16.95
CA ASN A 100 -11.90 -6.65 -18.30
C ASN A 100 -10.81 -6.96 -19.34
N GLN A 101 -9.72 -7.62 -18.95
CA GLN A 101 -8.57 -8.01 -19.77
C GLN A 101 -7.84 -6.86 -20.50
N GLU A 102 -8.19 -5.60 -20.21
CA GLU A 102 -7.59 -4.44 -20.88
C GLU A 102 -6.20 -4.11 -20.33
N TRP A 103 -5.95 -4.41 -19.05
CA TRP A 103 -4.71 -4.02 -18.38
C TRP A 103 -4.04 -5.19 -17.65
N ARG A 104 -2.71 -5.25 -17.76
CA ARG A 104 -1.86 -6.07 -16.89
C ARG A 104 -1.48 -5.26 -15.66
N LEU A 105 -1.92 -5.67 -14.47
CA LEU A 105 -1.39 -5.19 -13.20
C LEU A 105 -0.04 -5.83 -12.92
N TYR A 106 0.91 -4.97 -12.56
CA TYR A 106 2.14 -5.39 -11.91
C TYR A 106 1.83 -5.64 -10.44
N LEU A 107 1.93 -6.90 -9.98
CA LEU A 107 2.10 -7.16 -8.56
C LEU A 107 3.60 -7.03 -8.26
N GLY A 108 3.98 -5.86 -7.77
CA GLY A 108 5.28 -5.63 -7.13
C GLY A 108 5.05 -5.24 -5.68
N GLY A 109 5.06 -6.21 -4.79
CA GLY A 109 5.04 -5.96 -3.35
C GLY A 109 6.46 -5.88 -2.80
N ASP A 110 7.07 -4.69 -2.85
CA ASP A 110 8.45 -4.52 -2.41
C ASP A 110 8.57 -4.39 -0.88
N ARG A 111 7.49 -4.04 -0.16
CA ARG A 111 7.51 -3.80 1.30
C ARG A 111 6.15 -4.04 1.97
N SER A 112 6.14 -4.57 3.19
CA SER A 112 4.96 -4.57 4.06
C SER A 112 4.98 -3.37 5.02
N LEU A 113 3.79 -2.87 5.36
CA LEU A 113 3.60 -1.93 6.47
C LEU A 113 3.00 -2.71 7.63
N ASP A 114 3.80 -2.97 8.65
CA ASP A 114 3.37 -3.76 9.80
C ASP A 114 3.08 -2.84 11.00
N HIS A 115 1.96 -3.10 11.68
CA HIS A 115 1.66 -2.47 12.95
C HIS A 115 2.19 -3.32 14.09
N LEU A 116 3.44 -3.09 14.46
CA LEU A 116 4.09 -3.70 15.62
C LEU A 116 4.01 -2.72 16.79
N GLN A 117 3.69 -3.19 18.01
CA GLN A 117 3.76 -2.41 19.26
C GLN A 117 3.25 -0.94 19.21
N GLY A 118 2.19 -0.67 18.43
CA GLY A 118 1.59 0.66 18.34
C GLY A 118 2.26 1.66 17.38
N ARG A 119 3.18 1.23 16.50
CA ARG A 119 3.75 2.08 15.43
C ARG A 119 3.65 1.39 14.08
N THR A 120 3.58 2.18 13.01
CA THR A 120 3.67 1.69 11.63
C THR A 120 5.16 1.55 11.28
N ALA A 121 5.60 0.34 10.93
CA ALA A 121 6.96 0.08 10.46
C ALA A 121 6.93 -0.35 9.01
N LEU A 122 7.96 0.07 8.27
CA LEU A 122 8.21 -0.39 6.92
C LEU A 122 9.16 -1.59 7.01
N CYS A 123 8.72 -2.76 6.55
CA CYS A 123 9.49 -3.99 6.69
C CYS A 123 9.94 -4.51 5.31
N ASP A 124 11.18 -4.97 5.26
CA ASP A 124 11.80 -5.70 4.14
C ASP A 124 12.67 -6.81 4.72
N SER A 125 12.56 -8.04 4.22
CA SER A 125 13.46 -9.15 4.60
C SER A 125 13.41 -9.54 6.08
N GLY A 126 12.28 -9.31 6.73
CA GLY A 126 12.12 -9.50 8.18
C GLY A 126 12.82 -8.41 9.02
N ASN A 127 13.32 -7.36 8.37
CA ASN A 127 13.96 -6.21 9.00
C ASN A 127 12.98 -5.03 8.90
N CYS A 128 12.50 -4.56 10.04
CA CYS A 128 11.56 -3.44 10.11
C CYS A 128 12.29 -2.16 10.45
N GLU A 129 12.39 -1.22 9.50
CA GLU A 129 13.01 0.07 9.73
C GLU A 129 12.19 0.88 10.75
N GLY A 130 12.87 1.41 11.78
CA GLY A 130 12.25 2.18 12.87
C GLY A 130 12.14 1.47 14.22
N TYR A 131 12.64 0.24 14.33
CA TYR A 131 12.81 -0.50 15.58
C TYR A 131 14.30 -0.76 15.89
N HIS A 132 14.92 0.20 16.59
CA HIS A 132 16.16 0.02 17.35
C HIS A 132 15.96 0.61 18.75
#